data_AF-A0A183MAB8-F1
#
_entry.id   AF-A0A183MAB8-F1
#
_cell.length_a   1.000
_cell.length_b   1.000
_cell.length_c   1.000
_cell.angle_alpha   90.00
_cell.angle_beta   90.00
_cell.angle_gamma   90.00
#
_symmetry.space_group_name_H-M   'P 1'
#
loop_
_entity.id
_entity.type
_entity.pdbx_description
1 polymer ?
#
loop_
_entity_poly.entity_id
_entity_poly.type
_entity_poly.pdbx_seq_one_letter_code
_entity_poly.pdbx_strand_id
1 'polypeptide(L)'
;MITQCRQNSLKTYLYGRYSFVGVSSLNVIVNRIELNKQYCQSNIPDEFLIPFKLAKYDISSSAESQSIDCAIQAIWNDYTLKPLSLDITNCIQFWAYACVTKNSNNRDGRINKPQDLTTEMYFSKFKVECLVLDYSLNLTPIGKPSLVSSLLVKSLETPNFHLSEFTESLNDYGRGSEVRFGYLNITNTGKISLHLDTDPTILTSSPIGM
;
A
#
# COMPACT_ATOMS: atom_id res chain seq x y z
N MET A 1 0.90 -6.28 -28.07
CA MET A 1 1.03 -6.50 -26.61
C MET A 1 1.55 -7.91 -26.24
N ILE A 2 1.42 -8.93 -27.09
CA ILE A 2 1.81 -10.33 -26.80
C ILE A 2 3.16 -10.77 -27.43
N THR A 3 3.79 -9.94 -28.26
CA THR A 3 4.98 -10.32 -29.06
C THR A 3 6.31 -10.34 -28.29
N GLN A 4 6.36 -9.91 -27.03
CA GLN A 4 7.58 -9.97 -26.20
C GLN A 4 7.67 -11.18 -25.26
N CYS A 5 6.69 -12.10 -25.26
CA CYS A 5 6.76 -13.35 -24.50
C CYS A 5 7.65 -14.43 -25.18
N ARG A 6 8.87 -14.06 -25.60
CA ARG A 6 9.95 -15.05 -25.84
C ARG A 6 10.57 -15.53 -24.52
N GLN A 7 10.33 -14.81 -23.42
CA GLN A 7 10.61 -15.26 -22.06
C GLN A 7 9.37 -15.99 -21.51
N ASN A 8 9.55 -17.11 -20.81
CA ASN A 8 8.45 -17.91 -20.23
C ASN A 8 7.60 -17.13 -19.19
N SER A 9 8.04 -15.93 -18.80
CA SER A 9 7.31 -14.99 -17.96
C SER A 9 7.65 -13.54 -18.31
N LEU A 10 6.68 -12.65 -18.20
CA LEU A 10 6.82 -11.20 -18.23
C LEU A 10 6.63 -10.66 -16.79
N LYS A 11 7.55 -9.80 -16.35
CA LYS A 11 7.41 -9.04 -15.10
C LYS A 11 7.03 -7.60 -15.44
N THR A 12 6.00 -7.09 -14.78
CA THR A 12 5.40 -5.78 -15.03
C THR A 12 4.75 -5.27 -13.74
N TYR A 13 4.10 -4.11 -13.76
CA TYR A 13 3.40 -3.57 -12.61
C TYR A 13 1.94 -3.26 -12.91
N LEU A 14 1.08 -3.50 -11.93
CA LEU A 14 -0.26 -2.93 -11.86
C LEU A 14 -0.21 -1.69 -10.97
N TYR A 15 -1.03 -0.70 -11.29
CA TYR A 15 -1.16 0.49 -10.47
C TYR A 15 -2.49 0.44 -9.74
N GLY A 16 -2.39 0.50 -8.41
CA GLY A 16 -3.50 0.49 -7.49
C GLY A 16 -3.66 1.84 -6.81
N ARG A 17 -4.89 2.16 -6.42
CA ARG A 17 -5.20 3.19 -5.44
C ARG A 17 -6.06 2.60 -4.35
N TYR A 18 -5.91 3.10 -3.14
CA TYR A 18 -6.79 2.72 -2.05
C TYR A 18 -7.89 3.77 -1.87
N SER A 19 -9.02 3.32 -1.36
CA SER A 19 -10.12 4.15 -0.91
C SER A 19 -10.71 3.54 0.36
N PHE A 20 -11.06 4.38 1.32
CA PHE A 20 -11.75 3.92 2.52
C PHE A 20 -13.26 3.96 2.27
N VAL A 21 -13.93 2.86 2.59
CA VAL A 21 -15.40 2.79 2.58
C VAL A 21 -15.85 2.68 4.02
N GLY A 22 -16.24 3.83 4.60
CA GLY A 22 -16.50 3.94 6.04
C GLY A 22 -15.24 3.76 6.88
N VAL A 23 -15.41 3.29 8.12
CA VAL A 23 -14.35 3.24 9.14
C VAL A 23 -13.49 1.97 9.08
N SER A 24 -13.98 0.90 8.47
CA SER A 24 -13.38 -0.45 8.61
C SER A 24 -13.07 -1.17 7.30
N SER A 25 -13.36 -0.57 6.14
CA SER A 25 -13.15 -1.24 4.85
C SER A 25 -12.16 -0.48 3.98
N LEU A 26 -11.11 -1.17 3.55
CA LEU A 26 -10.13 -0.69 2.59
C LEU A 26 -10.41 -1.31 1.22
N ASN A 27 -10.74 -0.48 0.24
CA ASN A 27 -10.92 -0.88 -1.14
C ASN A 27 -9.67 -0.58 -1.95
N VAL A 28 -9.16 -1.58 -2.65
CA VAL A 28 -8.06 -1.43 -3.60
C VAL A 28 -8.59 -1.47 -5.02
N ILE A 29 -8.41 -0.37 -5.74
CA ILE A 29 -8.85 -0.20 -7.12
C ILE A 29 -7.63 -0.25 -8.03
N VAL A 30 -7.56 -1.28 -8.87
CA VAL A 30 -6.51 -1.43 -9.89
C VAL A 30 -7.10 -1.07 -11.24
N ASN A 31 -6.61 0.01 -11.85
CA ASN A 31 -7.17 0.53 -13.11
C ASN A 31 -6.15 0.68 -14.25
N ARG A 32 -4.87 0.39 -13.99
CA ARG A 32 -3.80 0.55 -14.99
C ARG A 32 -2.76 -0.58 -14.90
N ILE A 33 -2.33 -1.03 -16.08
CA ILE A 33 -1.18 -1.92 -16.27
C ILE A 33 -0.18 -1.21 -17.18
N GLU A 34 1.08 -1.12 -16.77
CA GLU A 34 2.13 -0.57 -17.64
C GLU A 34 3.23 -1.58 -17.87
N LEU A 35 3.65 -1.67 -19.13
CA LEU A 35 4.83 -2.41 -19.56
C LEU A 35 6.07 -1.57 -19.27
N ASN A 36 6.89 -2.08 -18.36
CA ASN A 36 8.15 -1.57 -17.85
C ASN A 36 8.85 -0.58 -18.83
N LYS A 37 8.65 0.73 -18.62
CA LYS A 37 9.62 1.74 -19.06
C LYS A 37 10.64 1.87 -17.94
N GLN A 38 11.90 2.14 -18.29
CA GLN A 38 13.10 2.02 -17.45
C GLN A 38 13.04 2.69 -16.05
N TYR A 39 12.01 3.47 -15.73
CA TYR A 39 11.70 3.98 -14.40
C TYR A 39 10.18 3.91 -14.17
N CYS A 40 9.73 3.09 -13.22
CA CYS A 40 8.35 3.11 -12.73
C CYS A 40 8.29 4.11 -11.57
N GLN A 41 7.88 5.33 -11.85
CA GLN A 41 7.54 6.30 -10.79
C GLN A 41 6.03 6.47 -10.79
N SER A 42 5.44 6.31 -9.60
CA SER A 42 4.08 6.77 -9.36
C SER A 42 4.11 8.30 -9.39
N ASN A 43 3.73 8.87 -10.54
CA ASN A 43 3.64 10.33 -10.70
C ASN A 43 2.32 10.88 -10.13
N ILE A 44 1.48 10.01 -9.55
CA ILE A 44 0.17 10.36 -9.01
C ILE A 44 0.21 10.11 -7.50
N PRO A 45 -0.13 11.13 -6.69
CA PRO A 45 -0.35 10.93 -5.26
C PRO A 45 -1.31 9.76 -4.99
N ASP A 46 -1.05 9.01 -3.92
CA ASP A 46 -1.88 7.89 -3.41
C ASP A 46 -1.98 6.67 -4.34
N GLU A 47 -1.15 6.61 -5.37
CA GLU A 47 -1.04 5.46 -6.26
C GLU A 47 0.18 4.60 -5.89
N PHE A 48 -0.06 3.30 -5.71
CA PHE A 48 0.97 2.32 -5.35
C PHE A 48 1.15 1.27 -6.43
N LEU A 49 2.35 0.69 -6.46
CA LEU A 49 2.75 -0.33 -7.43
C LEU A 49 2.50 -1.73 -6.88
N ILE A 50 1.87 -2.57 -7.68
CA ILE A 50 1.69 -3.99 -7.40
C ILE A 50 2.56 -4.77 -8.41
N PRO A 51 3.64 -5.43 -7.95
CA PRO A 51 4.41 -6.33 -8.78
C PRO A 51 3.50 -7.39 -9.42
N PHE A 52 3.56 -7.49 -10.75
CA PHE A 52 2.71 -8.38 -11.52
C PHE A 52 3.54 -9.29 -12.42
N LYS A 53 3.36 -10.60 -12.25
CA LYS A 53 4.01 -11.62 -13.06
C LYS A 53 3.00 -12.30 -13.97
N LEU A 54 3.22 -12.18 -15.27
CA LEU A 54 2.46 -12.89 -16.29
C LEU A 54 3.29 -14.08 -16.78
N ALA A 55 2.80 -15.31 -16.63
CA ALA A 55 3.50 -16.51 -17.08
C ALA A 55 2.67 -17.37 -18.02
N LYS A 56 3.34 -18.19 -18.82
CA LYS A 56 2.69 -19.13 -19.75
C LYS A 56 2.14 -20.40 -19.07
N TYR A 57 2.66 -20.73 -17.89
CA TYR A 57 2.29 -21.92 -17.12
C TYR A 57 2.11 -21.52 -15.65
N ASP A 58 1.29 -22.29 -14.92
CA ASP A 58 1.07 -22.11 -13.49
C ASP A 58 2.37 -22.34 -12.71
N ILE A 59 2.81 -21.32 -11.98
CA ILE A 59 4.04 -21.31 -11.18
C ILE A 59 3.76 -21.04 -9.70
N SER A 60 2.52 -21.24 -9.25
CA SER A 60 2.08 -20.84 -7.91
C SER A 60 2.96 -21.37 -6.78
N SER A 61 3.34 -22.64 -6.77
CA SER A 61 3.95 -23.25 -5.58
C SER A 61 5.37 -22.77 -5.22
N SER A 62 6.22 -22.45 -6.19
CA SER A 62 7.61 -21.99 -5.91
C SER A 62 7.77 -20.48 -5.93
N ALA A 63 6.85 -19.76 -6.59
CA ALA A 63 6.88 -18.30 -6.65
C ALA A 63 6.24 -17.66 -5.41
N GLU A 64 5.29 -18.33 -4.76
CA GLU A 64 4.55 -17.78 -3.60
C GLU A 64 5.47 -17.56 -2.38
N SER A 65 6.29 -18.54 -1.99
CA SER A 65 7.18 -18.42 -0.82
C SER A 65 8.23 -17.32 -0.98
N GLN A 66 8.89 -17.25 -2.14
CA GLN A 66 9.85 -16.19 -2.43
C GLN A 66 9.19 -14.80 -2.47
N SER A 67 7.91 -14.71 -2.85
CA SER A 67 7.19 -13.43 -2.91
C SER A 67 6.86 -12.90 -1.50
N ILE A 68 6.57 -13.78 -0.55
CA ILE A 68 6.29 -13.40 0.85
C ILE A 68 7.55 -12.85 1.53
N ASP A 69 8.69 -13.54 1.42
CA ASP A 69 9.95 -13.06 2.03
C ASP A 69 10.37 -11.69 1.47
N CYS A 70 10.24 -11.51 0.15
CA CYS A 70 10.49 -10.22 -0.49
C CYS A 70 9.51 -9.14 -0.04
N ALA A 71 8.22 -9.48 0.16
CA ALA A 71 7.22 -8.53 0.65
C ALA A 71 7.52 -8.10 2.10
N ILE A 72 7.88 -9.03 2.98
CA ILE A 72 8.31 -8.75 4.35
C ILE A 72 9.52 -7.82 4.35
N GLN A 73 10.56 -8.14 3.56
CA GLN A 73 11.75 -7.31 3.45
C GLN A 73 11.44 -5.91 2.91
N ALA A 74 10.55 -5.79 1.92
CA ALA A 74 10.15 -4.49 1.38
C ALA A 74 9.51 -3.61 2.46
N ILE A 75 8.60 -4.18 3.26
CA ILE A 75 7.96 -3.45 4.37
C ILE A 75 9.01 -2.99 5.40
N TRP A 76 9.88 -3.89 5.85
CA TRP A 76 10.91 -3.54 6.85
C TRP A 76 11.92 -2.51 6.33
N ASN A 77 12.27 -2.56 5.04
CA ASN A 77 13.14 -1.56 4.42
C ASN A 77 12.50 -0.17 4.42
N ASP A 78 11.18 -0.08 4.20
CA ASP A 78 10.46 1.19 4.25
C ASP A 78 10.44 1.75 5.69
N TYR A 79 10.22 0.92 6.71
CA TYR A 79 10.28 1.36 8.11
C TYR A 79 11.67 1.77 8.60
N THR A 80 12.74 1.21 8.03
CA THR A 80 14.12 1.45 8.50
C THR A 80 14.81 2.61 7.77
N LEU A 81 14.41 2.90 6.52
CA LEU A 81 15.13 3.84 5.66
C LEU A 81 14.36 5.13 5.37
N LYS A 82 13.04 5.16 5.54
CA LYS A 82 12.21 6.33 5.26
C LYS A 82 11.70 6.98 6.55
N PRO A 83 11.42 8.30 6.53
CA PRO A 83 10.65 8.93 7.59
C PRO A 83 9.33 8.20 7.78
N LEU A 84 8.92 8.01 9.04
CA LEU A 84 7.61 7.45 9.36
C LEU A 84 6.53 8.28 8.64
N SER A 85 5.60 7.58 8.00
CA SER A 85 4.44 8.17 7.36
C SER A 85 3.23 7.33 7.79
N LEU A 86 2.08 8.00 7.97
CA LEU A 86 0.80 7.33 8.23
C LEU A 86 0.21 6.65 7.00
N ASP A 87 0.96 6.60 5.89
CA ASP A 87 0.50 5.91 4.69
C ASP A 87 0.34 4.40 4.96
N ILE A 88 -0.88 3.91 4.76
CA ILE A 88 -1.24 2.51 4.96
C ILE A 88 -0.43 1.58 4.04
N THR A 89 0.09 2.09 2.92
CA THR A 89 0.99 1.32 2.04
C THR A 89 2.29 0.92 2.72
N ASN A 90 2.66 1.54 3.84
CA ASN A 90 3.80 1.12 4.64
C ASN A 90 3.54 -0.20 5.37
N CYS A 91 2.27 -0.56 5.62
CA CYS A 91 1.89 -1.77 6.36
C CYS A 91 1.43 -2.91 5.43
N ILE A 92 1.22 -2.62 4.14
CA ILE A 92 0.54 -3.51 3.20
C ILE A 92 1.37 -3.67 1.93
N GLN A 93 1.59 -4.92 1.52
CA GLN A 93 2.22 -5.23 0.23
C GLN A 93 1.36 -6.18 -0.58
N PHE A 94 1.13 -5.81 -1.84
CA PHE A 94 0.40 -6.62 -2.80
C PHE A 94 1.34 -7.24 -3.81
N TRP A 95 1.00 -8.41 -4.32
CA TRP A 95 1.57 -8.94 -5.55
C TRP A 95 0.50 -9.68 -6.34
N ALA A 96 0.69 -9.71 -7.65
CA ALA A 96 -0.27 -10.32 -8.56
C ALA A 96 0.42 -11.28 -9.50
N TYR A 97 -0.34 -12.30 -9.91
CA TYR A 97 0.11 -13.31 -10.84
C TYR A 97 -1.00 -13.71 -11.80
N ALA A 98 -0.64 -13.91 -13.07
CA ALA A 98 -1.56 -14.45 -14.05
C ALA A 98 -0.90 -15.50 -14.94
N CYS A 99 -1.68 -16.55 -15.27
CA CYS A 99 -1.37 -17.53 -16.28
C CYS A 99 -2.09 -17.18 -17.57
N VAL A 100 -1.40 -17.24 -18.72
CA VAL A 100 -2.05 -17.24 -20.03
C VAL A 100 -1.97 -18.61 -20.68
N THR A 101 -3.09 -19.06 -21.22
CA THR A 101 -3.16 -20.33 -21.96
C THR A 101 -3.69 -20.06 -23.36
N LYS A 102 -3.19 -20.84 -24.33
CA LYS A 102 -3.70 -20.78 -25.71
C LYS A 102 -5.00 -21.58 -25.78
N ASN A 103 -6.03 -20.99 -26.38
CA ASN A 103 -7.24 -21.73 -26.72
C ASN A 103 -6.89 -22.83 -27.73
N SER A 104 -6.90 -24.09 -27.28
CA SER A 104 -6.68 -25.27 -28.13
C SER A 104 -8.03 -25.81 -28.62
N ASN A 105 -8.87 -24.96 -29.20
CA ASN A 105 -10.09 -25.41 -29.90
C ASN A 105 -9.78 -25.85 -31.34
N ASN A 106 -8.71 -26.62 -31.54
CA ASN A 106 -8.46 -27.35 -32.78
C ASN A 106 -8.25 -28.83 -32.45
N ARG A 107 -9.37 -29.55 -32.27
CA ARG A 107 -9.41 -31.01 -32.18
C ARG A 107 -9.25 -31.72 -33.53
N ASP A 108 -9.12 -31.00 -34.64
CA ASP A 108 -8.87 -31.60 -35.94
C ASP A 108 -7.46 -31.33 -36.46
N GLY A 109 -6.68 -32.41 -36.57
CA GLY A 109 -5.29 -32.45 -37.01
C GLY A 109 -5.09 -32.15 -38.50
N ARG A 110 -5.58 -31.01 -39.00
CA ARG A 110 -5.24 -30.50 -40.35
C ARG A 110 -5.24 -28.98 -40.36
N ILE A 111 -4.06 -28.36 -40.21
CA ILE A 111 -3.90 -26.91 -40.44
C ILE A 111 -2.64 -26.65 -41.28
N ASN A 112 -2.82 -26.65 -42.60
CA ASN A 112 -1.91 -26.05 -43.58
C ASN A 112 -2.38 -24.62 -43.92
N LYS A 113 -2.42 -23.73 -42.92
CA LYS A 113 -2.57 -22.28 -43.15
C LYS A 113 -1.62 -21.52 -42.24
N PRO A 114 -1.00 -20.42 -42.73
CA PRO A 114 -0.15 -19.58 -41.90
C PRO A 114 -0.97 -19.11 -40.70
N GLN A 115 -0.47 -19.42 -39.51
CA GLN A 115 -1.14 -19.14 -38.24
C GLN A 115 -1.37 -17.64 -38.11
N ASP A 116 -2.63 -17.22 -38.16
CA ASP A 116 -3.01 -15.88 -37.75
C ASP A 116 -2.53 -15.66 -36.30
N LEU A 117 -1.78 -14.58 -36.09
CA LEU A 117 -1.29 -14.12 -34.78
C LEU A 117 -2.42 -13.67 -33.83
N THR A 118 -3.68 -13.90 -34.19
CA THR A 118 -4.89 -13.61 -33.42
C THR A 118 -5.32 -14.75 -32.49
N THR A 119 -4.50 -15.79 -32.27
CA THR A 119 -4.80 -16.82 -31.26
C THR A 119 -5.19 -16.18 -29.94
N GLU A 120 -6.48 -16.30 -29.59
CA GLU A 120 -7.04 -15.81 -28.34
C GLU A 120 -6.27 -16.43 -27.17
N MET A 121 -5.43 -15.61 -26.54
CA MET A 121 -4.83 -15.93 -25.26
C MET A 121 -5.81 -15.44 -24.20
N TYR A 122 -6.25 -16.34 -23.33
CA TYR A 122 -7.06 -16.00 -22.17
C TYR A 122 -6.27 -16.20 -20.89
N PHE A 123 -6.63 -15.44 -19.85
CA PHE A 123 -6.15 -15.69 -18.51
C PHE A 123 -6.77 -16.98 -18.00
N SER A 124 -5.97 -18.04 -17.86
CA SER A 124 -6.43 -19.29 -17.26
C SER A 124 -6.45 -19.22 -15.73
N LYS A 125 -5.67 -18.30 -15.15
CA LYS A 125 -5.64 -18.02 -13.72
C LYS A 125 -5.23 -16.58 -13.49
N PHE A 126 -5.88 -15.93 -12.54
CA PHE A 126 -5.50 -14.62 -12.05
C PHE A 126 -5.57 -14.67 -10.52
N LYS A 127 -4.50 -14.29 -9.85
CA LYS A 127 -4.39 -14.30 -8.39
C LYS A 127 -3.77 -12.98 -7.95
N VAL A 128 -4.36 -12.38 -6.92
CA VAL A 128 -3.79 -11.24 -6.20
C VAL A 128 -3.66 -11.67 -4.75
N GLU A 129 -2.51 -11.40 -4.18
CA GLU A 129 -2.21 -11.69 -2.79
C GLU A 129 -1.77 -10.41 -2.09
N CYS A 130 -1.94 -10.41 -0.78
CA CYS A 130 -1.70 -9.27 0.07
C CYS A 130 -1.07 -9.77 1.37
N LEU A 131 0.04 -9.16 1.74
CA LEU A 131 0.63 -9.27 3.06
C LEU A 131 0.25 -8.00 3.83
N VAL A 132 -0.35 -8.17 4.99
CA VAL A 132 -0.64 -7.10 5.94
C VAL A 132 0.18 -7.37 7.19
N LEU A 133 0.95 -6.40 7.65
CA LEU A 133 1.51 -6.44 8.99
C LEU A 133 0.41 -6.15 10.00
N ASP A 134 -0.19 -7.21 10.52
CA ASP A 134 -1.17 -7.13 11.60
C ASP A 134 -0.43 -7.19 12.94
N TYR A 135 -0.29 -6.03 13.58
CA TYR A 135 0.17 -5.94 14.96
C TYR A 135 -0.92 -5.32 15.82
N SER A 136 -1.50 -6.12 16.70
CA SER A 136 -2.55 -5.64 17.60
C SER A 136 -1.97 -4.69 18.65
N LEU A 137 -2.40 -3.43 18.59
CA LEU A 137 -2.07 -2.42 19.59
C LEU A 137 -3.14 -2.38 20.68
N ASN A 138 -2.73 -2.59 21.93
CA ASN A 138 -3.60 -2.45 23.08
C ASN A 138 -3.59 -0.99 23.57
N LEU A 139 -4.71 -0.30 23.40
CA LEU A 139 -4.86 1.08 23.86
C LEU A 139 -5.55 1.10 25.22
N THR A 140 -4.82 1.55 26.25
CA THR A 140 -5.37 1.74 27.60
C THR A 140 -5.66 3.23 27.83
N PRO A 141 -6.91 3.63 28.10
CA PRO A 141 -7.24 5.01 28.42
C PRO A 141 -6.49 5.50 29.68
N ILE A 142 -5.95 6.71 29.64
CA ILE A 142 -5.29 7.37 30.77
C ILE A 142 -5.89 8.77 31.00
N GLY A 143 -5.67 9.32 32.20
CA GLY A 143 -6.04 10.71 32.49
C GLY A 143 -5.28 11.71 31.62
N LYS A 144 -5.86 12.90 31.36
CA LYS A 144 -5.23 13.94 30.53
C LYS A 144 -3.86 14.36 31.13
N PRO A 145 -2.74 14.14 30.44
CA PRO A 145 -1.43 14.52 30.95
C PRO A 145 -1.22 16.04 30.91
N SER A 146 -0.32 16.55 31.75
CA SER A 146 0.07 17.97 31.70
C SER A 146 0.92 18.24 30.46
N LEU A 147 0.46 19.16 29.62
CA LEU A 147 1.18 19.59 28.42
C LEU A 147 2.07 20.82 28.70
N VAL A 148 3.18 20.93 27.99
CA VAL A 148 3.97 22.16 27.89
C VAL A 148 3.21 23.14 27.00
N SER A 149 2.97 24.37 27.47
CA SER A 149 2.29 25.38 26.66
C SER A 149 3.14 25.77 25.45
N SER A 150 2.65 25.47 24.25
CA SER A 150 3.30 25.82 22.98
C SER A 150 2.26 26.32 21.98
N LEU A 151 2.72 26.93 20.87
CA LEU A 151 1.82 27.33 19.78
C LEU A 151 1.10 26.13 19.16
N LEU A 152 1.78 24.98 19.05
CA LEU A 152 1.21 23.73 18.55
C LEU A 152 0.11 23.19 19.47
N VAL A 153 0.33 23.20 20.79
CA VAL A 153 -0.71 22.82 21.76
C VAL A 153 -1.90 23.75 21.64
N LYS A 154 -1.67 25.07 21.58
CA LYS A 154 -2.74 26.07 21.42
C LYS A 154 -3.52 25.90 20.12
N SER A 155 -2.87 25.51 19.02
CA SER A 155 -3.57 25.27 17.75
C SER A 155 -4.44 24.02 17.78
N LEU A 156 -3.98 22.96 18.45
CA LEU A 156 -4.71 21.71 18.60
C LEU A 156 -5.86 21.80 19.62
N GLU A 157 -5.77 22.72 20.59
CA GLU A 157 -6.85 23.00 21.56
C GLU A 157 -7.95 23.94 21.02
N THR A 158 -7.90 24.33 19.74
CA THR A 158 -8.95 25.17 19.13
C THR A 158 -10.21 24.37 18.77
N PRO A 159 -11.41 24.99 18.78
CA PRO A 159 -12.69 24.30 18.55
C PRO A 159 -12.84 23.62 17.17
N ASN A 160 -11.93 23.87 16.22
CA ASN A 160 -11.87 23.13 14.96
C ASN A 160 -11.36 21.68 15.13
N PHE A 161 -10.79 21.34 16.30
CA PHE A 161 -10.29 20.03 16.68
C PHE A 161 -10.99 19.51 17.94
N HIS A 162 -12.29 19.79 18.09
CA HIS A 162 -13.06 19.04 19.08
C HIS A 162 -13.02 17.55 18.71
N LEU A 163 -12.55 16.72 19.63
CA LEU A 163 -12.95 15.32 19.79
C LEU A 163 -14.46 15.24 20.11
N SER A 164 -15.29 15.99 19.39
CA SER A 164 -16.73 15.81 19.44
C SER A 164 -16.99 14.44 18.85
N GLU A 165 -17.86 13.69 19.53
CA GLU A 165 -18.43 12.42 19.08
C GLU A 165 -18.50 12.38 17.56
N PHE A 166 -17.93 11.34 16.95
CA PHE A 166 -17.92 11.12 15.51
C PHE A 166 -19.37 11.10 15.00
N THR A 167 -19.90 12.27 14.67
CA THR A 167 -21.24 12.47 14.09
C THR A 167 -21.11 12.93 12.64
N GLU A 168 -20.03 12.57 11.96
CA GLU A 168 -19.91 12.81 10.52
C GLU A 168 -20.67 11.74 9.74
N SER A 169 -21.55 12.21 8.86
CA SER A 169 -22.32 11.37 7.96
C SER A 169 -21.41 10.78 6.88
N LEU A 170 -21.77 9.60 6.37
CA LEU A 170 -21.03 8.85 5.33
C LEU A 170 -20.66 9.66 4.06
N ASN A 171 -21.25 10.85 3.87
CA ASN A 171 -21.09 11.68 2.69
C ASN A 171 -19.99 12.75 2.81
N ASP A 172 -19.41 12.99 3.99
CA ASP A 172 -18.34 13.99 4.18
C ASP A 172 -16.92 13.45 3.92
N TYR A 173 -16.78 12.14 3.70
CA TYR A 173 -15.52 11.45 3.36
C TYR A 173 -14.91 11.86 2.00
N GLY A 174 -15.56 12.76 1.25
CA GLY A 174 -15.03 13.35 0.01
C GLY A 174 -13.96 14.42 0.22
N ARG A 175 -13.81 14.96 1.44
CA ARG A 175 -12.58 15.66 1.83
C ARG A 175 -11.65 14.62 2.40
N GLY A 176 -10.56 14.31 1.70
CA GLY A 176 -9.48 13.50 2.25
C GLY A 176 -9.17 14.00 3.65
N SER A 177 -9.50 13.20 4.67
CA SER A 177 -9.22 13.52 6.05
C SER A 177 -7.73 13.76 6.12
N GLU A 178 -7.31 15.00 6.33
CA GLU A 178 -5.90 15.37 6.42
C GLU A 178 -5.38 14.88 7.77
N VAL A 179 -5.20 13.56 7.88
CA VAL A 179 -4.67 12.93 9.08
C VAL A 179 -3.21 13.31 9.18
N ARG A 180 -2.88 14.02 10.26
CA ARG A 180 -1.51 14.41 10.60
C ARG A 180 -1.14 13.76 11.93
N PHE A 181 0.14 13.53 12.13
CA PHE A 181 0.67 13.05 13.41
C PHE A 181 1.84 13.92 13.87
N GLY A 182 2.22 13.71 15.12
CA GLY A 182 3.41 14.28 15.71
C GLY A 182 4.04 13.29 16.66
N TYR A 183 4.93 13.79 17.50
CA TYR A 183 5.62 13.00 18.52
C TYR A 183 5.50 13.65 19.90
N LEU A 184 5.51 12.79 20.92
CA LEU A 184 5.43 13.16 22.32
C LEU A 184 6.80 12.98 22.97
N ASN A 185 7.27 14.01 23.66
CA ASN A 185 8.46 13.95 24.49
C ASN A 185 8.12 14.27 25.95
N ILE A 186 8.85 13.68 26.89
CA ILE A 186 8.76 14.02 28.30
C ILE A 186 9.88 14.98 28.69
N THR A 187 9.51 16.10 29.28
CA THR A 187 10.47 17.05 29.83
C THR A 187 11.00 16.58 31.18
N ASN A 188 12.13 17.16 31.62
CA ASN A 188 12.69 16.93 32.96
C ASN A 188 11.71 17.31 34.09
N THR A 189 10.66 18.08 33.79
CA THR A 189 9.60 18.45 34.74
C THR A 189 8.40 17.49 34.75
N GLY A 190 8.46 16.40 33.98
CA GLY A 190 7.37 15.42 33.86
C GLY A 190 6.20 15.88 32.96
N LYS A 191 6.30 17.04 32.31
CA LYS A 191 5.31 17.52 31.34
C LYS A 191 5.59 16.98 29.94
N ILE A 192 4.53 16.80 29.16
CA ILE A 192 4.59 16.34 27.77
C ILE A 192 4.76 17.53 26.82
N SER A 193 5.75 17.48 25.92
CA SER A 193 5.88 18.40 24.79
C SER A 193 5.47 17.73 23.48
N LEU A 194 4.80 18.49 22.61
CA LEU A 194 4.39 18.04 21.28
C LEU A 194 5.39 18.53 20.23
N HIS A 195 5.78 17.64 19.32
CA HIS A 195 6.67 17.92 18.21
C HIS A 195 6.01 17.54 16.88
N LEU A 196 6.26 18.31 15.82
CA LEU A 196 5.81 17.98 14.47
C LEU A 196 6.63 16.82 13.92
N ASP A 197 6.05 15.98 13.07
CA ASP A 197 6.75 14.87 12.42
C ASP A 197 8.01 15.28 11.63
N THR A 198 8.05 16.53 11.15
CA THR A 198 9.19 17.12 10.46
C THR A 198 10.23 17.78 11.38
N ASP A 199 10.07 17.72 12.72
CA ASP A 199 11.02 18.32 13.66
C ASP A 199 12.33 17.49 13.71
N PRO A 200 13.49 18.04 13.29
CA PRO A 200 14.75 17.29 13.25
C PRO A 200 15.22 16.85 14.64
N THR A 201 14.72 17.46 15.71
CA THR A 201 15.10 17.10 17.08
C THR A 201 14.47 15.80 17.56
N ILE A 202 13.47 15.25 16.85
CA ILE A 202 12.86 13.95 17.20
C ILE A 202 13.87 12.81 17.15
N LEU A 203 14.79 12.85 16.19
CA LEU A 203 15.82 11.82 16.03
C LEU A 203 16.75 11.71 17.25
N THR A 204 16.86 12.76 18.05
CA THR A 204 17.74 12.82 19.23
C THR A 204 17.00 12.91 20.55
N SER A 205 15.71 13.23 20.55
CA SER A 205 14.93 13.50 21.77
C SER A 205 14.25 12.29 22.42
N SER A 206 14.38 11.09 21.82
CA SER A 206 13.83 9.83 22.33
C SER A 206 12.33 9.93 22.66
N PRO A 207 11.46 10.00 21.62
CA PRO A 207 10.03 10.14 21.81
C PRO A 207 9.43 9.00 22.64
N ILE A 208 8.48 9.36 23.50
CA ILE A 208 7.74 8.44 24.36
C ILE A 208 6.39 8.03 23.76
N GLY A 209 6.02 8.61 22.62
CA GLY A 209 4.76 8.32 21.91
C GLY A 209 4.55 9.23 20.70
N MET A 210 3.36 9.12 20.12
CA MET A 210 2.84 9.94 19.03
C MET A 210 1.59 10.69 19.48
#